data_AF-A0A954GWC3-F1
#
_entry.id   AF-A0A954GWC3-F1
#
_cell.length_a   1.000
_cell.length_b   1.000
_cell.length_c   1.000
_cell.angle_alpha   90.00
_cell.angle_beta   90.00
_cell.angle_gamma   90.00
#
_symmetry.space_group_name_H-M   'P 1'
#
loop_
_entity.id
_entity.type
_entity.pdbx_description
1 polymer ?
#
loop_
_entity_poly.entity_id
_entity_poly.type
_entity_poly.pdbx_seq_one_letter_code
_entity_poly.pdbx_strand_id
1 'polypeptide(L)'
;MSSTSPVTDAEPVSKTKAPKFPLVMSVLTVLYITAAVLAQVFISEIEDASHMGLDIVMVLSIVGAGLLFLMWLVWICLLSRWKISTRIGASILLFVLPLLFFKIFRPVHGGDTNLVRFEPIWKQREIPLETTVPTVAEIDLKVESVDDFPRFLGPNQNGIVTSGMKIDADHFVDGARLLWKQPIGAGWAAFSARNGYAVTMEQRGEQECVTCYAVETGQLQWVYSHAARHKDKINLGRVGPRSTPTIHDGRVYSMGAVGNLACLDGKDGSVIWQVDLNEILGITLEHVQDSDGFDTQFESNAKLSWGRSASPLVVGESIVVAGGGPKESRATLLAFDLRTGELRWKGGDEMIAYGSPVLATLCGRQQILLTAETKAMGFDAETGSVLWQYARPGESDGAANTSQLSVVSDTDVLTTKGYPDGGGERIHLEIVDGQFVPSSVWSSSRVLKTKLTSPVVHEGYAYSLSNGFMECSRLSDGNQMWKRRGRFGHGQVLLVDKNILLHSESGELFLLEASPDAYLELGSIRTIEGVCWNTLCLTGNKLLVRSEIEAACIELPMITGDAL
;
A
#
# COMPACT_ATOMS: atom_id res chain seq x y z
N MET A 1 62.65 84.70 19.63
CA MET A 1 61.53 84.49 20.57
C MET A 1 60.60 83.47 19.96
N SER A 2 60.23 82.47 20.76
CA SER A 2 59.21 81.42 20.51
C SER A 2 59.50 80.42 19.39
N SER A 3 59.29 79.12 19.54
CA SER A 3 59.24 78.20 20.68
C SER A 3 59.10 76.79 20.08
N THR A 4 59.75 75.85 20.74
CA THR A 4 59.84 74.41 20.50
C THR A 4 58.51 73.65 20.32
N SER A 5 58.57 72.56 19.55
CA SER A 5 57.57 71.51 19.36
C SER A 5 57.07 70.87 20.68
N PRO A 6 55.95 70.14 20.68
CA PRO A 6 56.05 68.72 20.34
C PRO A 6 54.90 68.14 19.49
N VAL A 7 55.26 67.10 18.75
CA VAL A 7 54.39 66.08 18.15
C VAL A 7 53.82 65.22 19.28
N THR A 8 52.51 64.97 19.28
CA THR A 8 51.93 63.83 20.00
C THR A 8 50.88 63.14 19.15
N ASP A 9 51.09 61.84 19.01
CA ASP A 9 50.39 60.81 18.25
C ASP A 9 48.86 60.84 18.34
N ALA A 10 48.21 60.77 17.18
CA ALA A 10 46.85 60.26 17.08
C ALA A 10 46.93 58.73 16.98
N GLU A 11 46.50 58.03 18.03
CA GLU A 11 46.31 56.58 18.00
C GLU A 11 45.38 56.19 16.83
N PRO A 12 45.73 55.17 16.03
CA PRO A 12 44.75 54.59 15.12
C PRO A 12 43.72 53.84 15.97
N VAL A 13 42.46 54.30 15.91
CA VAL A 13 41.30 53.56 16.43
C VAL A 13 41.41 52.12 15.96
N SER A 14 41.71 51.20 16.88
CA SER A 14 41.79 49.78 16.59
C SER A 14 40.43 49.38 16.01
N LYS A 15 40.40 48.98 14.73
CA LYS A 15 39.29 48.22 14.17
C LYS A 15 39.25 46.91 14.94
N THR A 16 38.48 46.89 16.01
CA THR A 16 38.22 45.70 16.82
C THR A 16 37.73 44.62 15.86
N LYS A 17 38.58 43.60 15.64
CA LYS A 17 38.23 42.44 14.83
C LYS A 17 36.89 41.92 15.33
N ALA A 18 35.92 41.79 14.43
CA ALA A 18 34.66 41.12 14.73
C ALA A 18 34.97 39.79 15.45
N PRO A 19 34.22 39.41 16.50
CA PRO A 19 34.52 38.17 17.22
C PRO A 19 34.58 37.02 16.21
N LYS A 20 35.55 36.10 16.35
CA LYS A 20 35.72 34.93 15.47
C LYS A 20 34.58 33.89 15.59
N PHE A 21 33.72 34.07 16.59
CA PHE A 21 32.67 33.17 17.01
C PHE A 21 31.51 32.94 15.99
N PRO A 22 30.97 33.95 15.27
CA PRO A 22 29.91 33.74 14.29
C PRO A 22 30.40 33.05 13.01
N LEU A 23 31.68 33.20 12.65
CA LEU A 23 32.27 32.50 11.50
C LEU A 23 32.36 30.99 11.80
N VAL A 24 32.88 30.62 12.97
CA VAL A 24 32.98 29.21 13.39
C VAL A 24 31.59 28.58 13.49
N MET A 25 30.62 29.28 14.09
CA MET A 25 29.22 28.83 14.19
C MET A 25 28.56 28.63 12.82
N SER A 26 28.82 29.55 11.88
CA SER A 26 28.29 29.45 10.51
C SER A 26 28.92 28.27 9.77
N VAL A 27 30.23 28.06 9.92
CA VAL A 27 30.93 26.90 9.35
C VAL A 27 30.39 25.59 9.93
N LEU A 28 30.22 25.50 11.26
CA LEU A 28 29.63 24.31 11.91
C LEU A 28 28.18 24.06 11.47
N THR A 29 27.40 25.12 11.28
CA THR A 29 26.01 25.02 10.78
C THR A 29 25.99 24.48 9.36
N VAL A 30 26.83 25.01 8.47
CA VAL A 30 26.94 24.55 7.08
C VAL A 30 27.45 23.10 7.03
N LEU A 31 28.47 22.76 7.81
CA LEU A 31 29.00 21.38 7.88
C LEU A 31 27.93 20.41 8.38
N TYR A 32 27.17 20.77 9.42
CA TYR A 32 26.07 19.93 9.91
C TYR A 32 24.99 19.75 8.86
N ILE A 33 24.50 20.84 8.24
CA ILE A 33 23.46 20.76 7.21
C ILE A 33 23.95 19.90 6.04
N THR A 34 25.19 20.10 5.60
CA THR A 34 25.79 19.31 4.52
C THR A 34 25.90 17.84 4.91
N ALA A 35 26.37 17.53 6.12
CA ALA A 35 26.47 16.16 6.61
C ALA A 35 25.10 15.49 6.78
N ALA A 36 24.08 16.22 7.26
CA ALA A 36 22.72 15.73 7.40
C ALA A 36 22.08 15.44 6.03
N VAL A 37 22.26 16.34 5.06
CA VAL A 37 21.79 16.14 3.68
C VAL A 37 22.51 14.96 3.03
N LEU A 38 23.84 14.87 3.14
CA LEU A 38 24.61 13.76 2.61
C LEU A 38 24.23 12.44 3.30
N ALA A 39 23.99 12.43 4.61
CA ALA A 39 23.52 11.24 5.32
C ALA A 39 22.14 10.81 4.81
N GLN A 40 21.22 11.76 4.59
CA GLN A 40 19.90 11.44 4.01
C GLN A 40 20.02 10.88 2.59
N VAL A 41 20.83 11.49 1.72
CA VAL A 41 21.05 11.02 0.34
C VAL A 41 21.71 9.65 0.35
N PHE A 42 22.80 9.49 1.08
CA PHE A 42 23.59 8.26 1.11
C PHE A 42 22.80 7.09 1.72
N ILE A 43 22.01 7.32 2.77
CA ILE A 43 21.16 6.26 3.35
C ILE A 43 19.98 5.93 2.44
N SER A 44 19.44 6.90 1.70
CA SER A 44 18.45 6.60 0.66
C SER A 44 19.02 5.77 -0.50
N GLU A 45 20.35 5.78 -0.67
CA GLU A 45 21.06 4.97 -1.67
C GLU A 45 21.56 3.61 -1.14
N ILE A 46 21.78 3.45 0.17
CA ILE A 46 22.24 2.18 0.76
C ILE A 46 21.11 1.13 0.67
N GLU A 47 21.36 0.08 -0.11
CA GLU A 47 20.50 -1.11 -0.32
C GLU A 47 20.12 -1.88 0.96
N ASP A 48 20.74 -1.55 2.10
CA ASP A 48 20.77 -2.33 3.34
C ASP A 48 20.24 -1.61 4.60
N ALA A 49 19.74 -0.37 4.48
CA ALA A 49 19.29 0.37 5.65
C ALA A 49 17.99 -0.25 6.21
N SER A 50 18.10 -0.99 7.31
CA SER A 50 16.94 -1.41 8.11
C SER A 50 16.15 -0.18 8.59
N HIS A 51 14.84 -0.32 8.83
CA HIS A 51 13.96 0.75 9.36
C HIS A 51 14.62 1.52 10.53
N MET A 52 15.38 0.81 11.38
CA MET A 52 16.13 1.40 12.51
C MET A 52 17.22 2.40 12.09
N GLY A 53 17.92 2.19 10.98
CA GLY A 53 18.97 3.10 10.51
C GLY A 53 18.42 4.44 10.02
N LEU A 54 17.28 4.41 9.34
CA LEU A 54 16.56 5.60 8.87
C LEU A 54 15.96 6.41 10.03
N ASP A 55 15.33 5.73 10.99
CA ASP A 55 14.78 6.37 12.19
C ASP A 55 15.86 7.06 13.02
N ILE A 56 17.04 6.42 13.20
CA ILE A 56 18.17 7.02 13.93
C ILE A 56 18.64 8.30 13.24
N VAL A 57 18.77 8.31 11.91
CA VAL A 57 19.23 9.50 11.18
C VAL A 57 18.20 10.62 11.21
N MET A 58 16.91 10.30 11.12
CA MET A 58 15.85 11.29 11.32
C MET A 58 15.91 11.90 12.73
N VAL A 59 16.03 11.08 13.78
CA VAL A 59 16.14 11.54 15.17
C VAL A 59 17.39 12.41 15.36
N LEU A 60 18.55 11.99 14.86
CA LEU A 60 19.80 12.76 14.93
C LEU A 60 19.70 14.08 14.15
N SER A 61 18.95 14.10 13.04
CA SER A 61 18.68 15.30 12.25
C SER A 61 17.80 16.30 13.01
N ILE A 62 16.75 15.81 13.68
CA ILE A 62 15.85 16.64 14.50
C ILE A 62 16.59 17.19 15.72
N VAL A 63 17.32 16.32 16.45
CA VAL A 63 18.09 16.71 17.63
C VAL A 63 19.16 17.73 17.26
N GLY A 64 19.93 17.49 16.20
CA GLY A 64 20.98 18.43 15.80
C GLY A 64 20.42 19.75 15.26
N ALA A 65 19.30 19.75 14.54
CA ALA A 65 18.60 20.98 14.16
C ALA A 65 18.13 21.78 15.39
N GLY A 66 17.58 21.09 16.41
CA GLY A 66 17.18 21.70 17.67
C GLY A 66 18.36 22.29 18.46
N LEU A 67 19.49 21.58 18.50
CA LEU A 67 20.72 22.08 19.12
C LEU A 67 21.27 23.31 18.37
N LEU A 68 21.30 23.29 17.04
CA LEU A 68 21.69 24.45 16.23
C LEU A 68 20.77 25.65 16.50
N PHE A 69 19.46 25.42 16.56
CA PHE A 69 18.48 26.45 16.88
C PHE A 69 18.76 27.09 18.25
N LEU A 70 18.93 26.27 19.31
CA LEU A 70 19.25 26.76 20.65
C LEU A 70 20.58 27.50 20.70
N MET A 71 21.59 26.98 20.01
CA MET A 71 22.93 27.56 19.93
C MET A 71 22.88 28.97 19.31
N TRP A 72 22.16 29.13 18.19
CA TRP A 72 21.95 30.44 17.56
C TRP A 72 21.09 31.37 18.41
N LEU A 73 20.02 30.86 19.03
CA LEU A 73 19.15 31.66 19.91
C LEU A 73 19.91 32.23 21.10
N VAL A 74 20.70 31.39 21.79
CA VAL A 74 21.55 31.79 22.91
C VAL A 74 22.58 32.83 22.48
N TRP A 75 23.22 32.62 21.32
CA TRP A 75 24.20 33.59 20.82
C TRP A 75 23.54 34.94 20.48
N ILE A 76 22.42 34.94 19.76
CA ILE A 76 21.69 36.16 19.38
C ILE A 76 21.25 36.93 20.63
N CYS A 77 20.64 36.25 21.60
CA CYS A 77 20.06 36.89 22.78
C CYS A 77 21.11 37.35 23.79
N LEU A 78 22.13 36.53 24.09
CA LEU A 78 23.03 36.73 25.23
C LEU A 78 24.44 37.20 24.83
N LEU A 79 24.98 36.72 23.71
CA LEU A 79 26.41 36.87 23.38
C LEU A 79 26.67 37.86 22.24
N SER A 80 25.68 38.15 21.40
CA SER A 80 25.83 39.03 20.26
C SER A 80 26.08 40.47 20.72
N ARG A 81 26.98 41.21 20.07
CA ARG A 81 27.15 42.66 20.32
C ARG A 81 26.13 43.51 19.56
N TRP A 82 25.07 42.89 19.06
CA TRP A 82 24.04 43.56 18.27
C TRP A 82 23.16 44.45 19.13
N LYS A 83 22.63 45.53 18.53
CA LYS A 83 21.62 46.38 19.17
C LYS A 83 20.39 45.54 19.52
N ILE A 84 19.68 45.91 20.59
CA ILE A 84 18.52 45.16 21.09
C ILE A 84 17.46 44.92 19.99
N SER A 85 17.23 45.91 19.12
CA SER A 85 16.30 45.80 17.99
C SER A 85 16.73 44.75 16.97
N THR A 86 18.03 44.66 16.68
CA THR A 86 18.60 43.64 15.79
C THR A 86 18.54 42.25 16.41
N ARG A 87 18.74 42.13 17.72
CA ARG A 87 18.58 40.85 18.44
C ARG A 87 17.13 40.36 18.36
N ILE A 88 16.18 41.25 18.65
CA ILE A 88 14.74 40.94 18.54
C ILE A 88 14.40 40.52 17.11
N GLY A 89 14.81 41.30 16.10
CA GLY A 89 14.56 40.97 14.70
C GLY A 89 15.15 39.63 14.26
N ALA A 90 16.39 39.33 14.66
CA ALA A 90 17.05 38.08 14.33
C ALA A 90 16.44 36.87 15.05
N SER A 91 16.05 37.02 16.33
CA SER A 91 15.32 35.98 17.04
C SER A 91 13.96 35.73 16.40
N ILE A 92 13.21 36.79 16.06
CA ILE A 92 11.94 36.65 15.32
C ILE A 92 12.19 35.90 14.01
N LEU A 93 13.21 36.26 13.23
CA LEU A 93 13.53 35.58 11.98
C LEU A 93 13.88 34.10 12.19
N LEU A 94 14.62 33.77 13.26
CA LEU A 94 14.97 32.39 13.61
C LEU A 94 13.73 31.53 13.91
N PHE A 95 12.67 32.10 14.48
CA PHE A 95 11.38 31.43 14.67
C PHE A 95 10.50 31.45 13.41
N VAL A 96 10.50 32.55 12.65
CA VAL A 96 9.64 32.74 11.47
C VAL A 96 10.10 31.89 10.29
N LEU A 97 11.40 31.70 10.06
CA LEU A 97 11.90 30.94 8.91
C LEU A 97 11.46 29.47 8.90
N PRO A 98 11.56 28.70 10.01
CA PRO A 98 11.00 27.36 10.08
C PRO A 98 9.49 27.35 9.86
N LEU A 99 8.75 28.28 10.48
CA LEU A 99 7.30 28.38 10.31
C LEU A 99 6.92 28.69 8.85
N LEU A 100 7.69 29.56 8.18
CA LEU A 100 7.51 29.87 6.77
C LEU A 100 7.84 28.65 5.89
N PHE A 101 8.90 27.90 6.23
CA PHE A 101 9.22 26.65 5.56
C PHE A 101 8.04 25.67 5.63
N PHE A 102 7.46 25.41 6.80
CA PHE A 102 6.28 24.55 6.94
C PHE A 102 4.98 25.16 6.36
N LYS A 103 4.94 26.47 6.12
CA LYS A 103 3.87 27.15 5.36
C LYS A 103 4.06 27.08 3.85
N ILE A 104 5.24 26.71 3.35
CA ILE A 104 5.56 26.61 1.92
C ILE A 104 5.70 25.14 1.51
N PHE A 105 6.19 24.30 2.42
CA PHE A 105 6.46 22.89 2.22
C PHE A 105 5.72 22.05 3.25
N ARG A 106 5.06 21.00 2.79
CA ARG A 106 4.43 19.99 3.63
C ARG A 106 5.33 18.76 3.76
N PRO A 107 5.43 18.14 4.94
CA PRO A 107 6.08 16.84 5.09
C PRO A 107 5.26 15.76 4.38
N VAL A 108 5.96 14.85 3.70
CA VAL A 108 5.44 13.71 2.96
C VAL A 108 6.19 12.48 3.43
N HIS A 109 5.49 11.58 4.12
CA HIS A 109 6.06 10.33 4.61
C HIS A 109 6.15 9.33 3.44
N GLY A 110 7.35 8.88 3.09
CA GLY A 110 7.59 7.85 2.07
C GLY A 110 7.27 6.46 2.61
N GLY A 111 6.11 5.91 2.22
CA GLY A 111 5.67 4.56 2.59
C GLY A 111 5.91 4.20 4.06
N ASP A 112 6.27 2.93 4.30
CA ASP A 112 6.56 2.38 5.63
C ASP A 112 7.98 2.73 6.13
N THR A 113 8.74 3.51 5.35
CA THR A 113 10.15 3.84 5.63
C THR A 113 10.33 5.10 6.48
N ASN A 114 9.24 5.74 6.94
CA ASN A 114 9.24 6.99 7.74
C ASN A 114 10.05 8.16 7.14
N LEU A 115 10.53 8.04 5.89
CA LEU A 115 11.32 9.06 5.24
C LEU A 115 10.45 10.28 4.95
N VAL A 116 10.69 11.39 5.67
CA VAL A 116 9.97 12.64 5.45
C VAL A 116 10.61 13.41 4.30
N ARG A 117 9.95 13.44 3.15
CA ARG A 117 10.23 14.36 2.05
C ARG A 117 9.45 15.65 2.25
N PHE A 118 9.94 16.78 1.72
CA PHE A 118 9.21 18.04 1.78
C PHE A 118 8.78 18.45 0.38
N GLU A 119 7.47 18.60 0.17
CA GLU A 119 6.90 19.00 -1.10
C GLU A 119 6.24 20.38 -1.00
N PRO A 120 6.32 21.22 -2.05
CA PRO A 120 5.64 22.51 -2.04
C PRO A 120 4.12 22.36 -1.95
N ILE A 121 3.46 23.23 -1.18
CA ILE A 121 2.01 23.18 -0.93
C ILE A 121 1.16 23.31 -2.20
N TRP A 122 1.68 23.98 -3.23
CA TRP A 122 0.97 24.17 -4.50
C TRP A 122 1.07 22.96 -5.44
N LYS A 123 1.78 21.89 -5.07
CA LYS A 123 1.80 20.65 -5.86
C LYS A 123 0.43 19.95 -5.66
N GLN A 124 -0.47 20.14 -6.63
CA GLN A 124 -1.81 19.55 -6.61
C GLN A 124 -1.70 18.03 -6.67
N ARG A 125 -2.10 17.35 -5.58
CA ARG A 125 -2.16 15.88 -5.51
C ARG A 125 -3.50 15.33 -5.94
N GLU A 126 -4.56 16.09 -5.73
CA GLU A 126 -5.91 15.57 -5.88
C GLU A 126 -6.44 15.79 -7.27
N ILE A 127 -6.90 14.68 -7.85
CA ILE A 127 -7.66 14.69 -9.09
C ILE A 127 -9.09 15.10 -8.73
N PRO A 128 -9.60 16.18 -9.34
CA PRO A 128 -10.99 16.57 -9.14
C PRO A 128 -11.92 15.48 -9.68
N LEU A 129 -13.12 15.38 -9.11
CA LEU A 129 -14.16 14.54 -9.68
C LEU A 129 -14.46 15.01 -11.10
N GLU A 130 -14.32 14.14 -12.09
CA GLU A 130 -14.73 14.43 -13.45
C GLU A 130 -16.24 14.24 -13.55
N THR A 131 -16.95 15.33 -13.87
CA THR A 131 -18.42 15.32 -14.02
C THR A 131 -18.86 15.05 -15.46
N THR A 132 -17.92 15.02 -16.41
CA THR A 132 -18.18 14.76 -17.82
C THR A 132 -17.28 13.64 -18.32
N VAL A 133 -17.84 12.44 -18.42
CA VAL A 133 -17.15 11.29 -19.01
C VAL A 133 -17.67 11.11 -20.44
N PRO A 134 -16.81 11.16 -21.47
CA PRO A 134 -17.24 10.84 -22.81
C PRO A 134 -17.58 9.35 -22.88
N THR A 135 -18.86 9.00 -22.98
CA THR A 135 -19.28 7.61 -23.25
C THR A 135 -19.00 7.31 -24.71
N VAL A 136 -17.97 6.51 -25.00
CA VAL A 136 -17.53 6.25 -26.39
C VAL A 136 -17.83 4.82 -26.86
N ALA A 137 -17.99 3.84 -25.97
CA ALA A 137 -18.13 2.43 -26.36
C ALA A 137 -19.20 1.66 -25.57
N GLU A 138 -19.76 0.61 -26.19
CA GLU A 138 -20.59 -0.38 -25.49
C GLU A 138 -19.67 -1.25 -24.63
N ILE A 139 -19.70 -1.01 -23.31
CA ILE A 139 -18.84 -1.70 -22.34
C ILE A 139 -19.39 -3.10 -22.08
N ASP A 140 -18.54 -4.11 -22.20
CA ASP A 140 -18.88 -5.51 -21.93
C ASP A 140 -18.04 -6.08 -20.79
N LEU A 141 -18.57 -6.01 -19.57
CA LEU A 141 -18.00 -6.70 -18.41
C LEU A 141 -18.66 -8.06 -18.14
N LYS A 142 -19.37 -8.62 -19.12
CA LYS A 142 -20.15 -9.85 -18.95
C LYS A 142 -19.45 -11.06 -19.53
N VAL A 143 -19.04 -11.01 -20.80
CA VAL A 143 -18.42 -12.16 -21.48
C VAL A 143 -17.12 -12.55 -20.78
N GLU A 144 -16.92 -13.84 -20.52
CA GLU A 144 -15.71 -14.32 -19.84
C GLU A 144 -14.65 -14.76 -20.84
N SER A 145 -13.40 -14.46 -20.52
CA SER A 145 -12.22 -14.92 -21.26
C SER A 145 -11.18 -15.53 -20.30
N VAL A 146 -10.35 -16.42 -20.83
CA VAL A 146 -9.19 -16.99 -20.11
C VAL A 146 -8.18 -15.91 -19.70
N ASP A 147 -8.20 -14.78 -20.42
CA ASP A 147 -7.31 -13.63 -20.21
C ASP A 147 -7.89 -12.58 -19.25
N ASP A 148 -9.03 -12.86 -18.62
CA ASP A 148 -9.64 -11.95 -17.66
C ASP A 148 -8.89 -11.93 -16.33
N PHE A 149 -8.92 -10.78 -15.67
CA PHE A 149 -8.41 -10.59 -14.32
C PHE A 149 -9.50 -9.94 -13.45
N PRO A 150 -10.62 -10.64 -13.19
CA PRO A 150 -11.88 -9.99 -12.80
C PRO A 150 -11.95 -9.60 -11.32
N ARG A 151 -10.93 -9.91 -10.52
CA ARG A 151 -10.95 -9.75 -9.06
C ARG A 151 -9.54 -9.68 -8.47
N PHE A 152 -9.46 -9.38 -7.18
CA PHE A 152 -8.21 -9.36 -6.42
C PHE A 152 -7.38 -10.63 -6.60
N LEU A 153 -6.09 -10.48 -6.91
CA LEU A 153 -5.16 -11.59 -7.17
C LEU A 153 -5.57 -12.55 -8.30
N GLY A 154 -6.41 -12.09 -9.22
CA GLY A 154 -6.74 -12.77 -10.46
C GLY A 154 -7.91 -13.75 -10.32
N PRO A 155 -8.23 -14.51 -11.39
CA PRO A 155 -9.41 -15.36 -11.45
C PRO A 155 -9.46 -16.42 -10.33
N ASN A 156 -8.29 -16.92 -9.92
CA ASN A 156 -8.13 -17.93 -8.87
C ASN A 156 -7.75 -17.35 -7.50
N GLN A 157 -7.63 -16.01 -7.38
CA GLN A 157 -7.36 -15.30 -6.12
C GLN A 157 -6.04 -15.71 -5.45
N ASN A 158 -5.04 -16.13 -6.22
CA ASN A 158 -3.77 -16.64 -5.70
C ASN A 158 -2.53 -15.95 -6.30
N GLY A 159 -2.73 -14.93 -7.13
CA GLY A 159 -1.64 -14.20 -7.78
C GLY A 159 -0.95 -15.02 -8.86
N ILE A 160 -1.63 -16.04 -9.41
CA ILE A 160 -1.10 -16.91 -10.46
C ILE A 160 -1.99 -16.80 -11.70
N VAL A 161 -1.36 -16.51 -12.83
CA VAL A 161 -2.00 -16.47 -14.15
C VAL A 161 -1.93 -17.84 -14.80
N THR A 162 -3.08 -18.43 -15.07
CA THR A 162 -3.22 -19.82 -15.57
C THR A 162 -3.71 -19.90 -17.02
N SER A 163 -3.72 -18.80 -17.76
CA SER A 163 -4.17 -18.76 -19.17
C SER A 163 -3.19 -19.41 -20.16
N GLY A 164 -2.03 -19.88 -19.69
CA GLY A 164 -0.96 -20.42 -20.52
C GLY A 164 -0.07 -19.36 -21.16
N MET A 165 -0.25 -18.08 -20.79
CA MET A 165 0.60 -16.98 -21.23
C MET A 165 2.05 -17.16 -20.75
N LYS A 166 2.99 -16.85 -21.64
CA LYS A 166 4.42 -16.90 -21.37
C LYS A 166 5.06 -15.59 -21.78
N ILE A 167 5.73 -14.94 -20.83
CA ILE A 167 6.50 -13.72 -21.09
C ILE A 167 7.76 -14.10 -21.86
N ASP A 168 8.04 -13.39 -22.94
CA ASP A 168 9.32 -13.49 -23.64
C ASP A 168 10.38 -12.77 -22.80
N ALA A 169 11.14 -13.56 -22.03
CA ALA A 169 12.13 -13.05 -21.10
C ALA A 169 13.31 -12.37 -21.79
N ASP A 170 13.71 -12.87 -22.96
CA ASP A 170 14.87 -12.34 -23.71
C ASP A 170 14.59 -10.92 -24.22
N HIS A 171 13.32 -10.62 -24.52
CA HIS A 171 12.87 -9.32 -24.98
C HIS A 171 12.12 -8.52 -23.91
N PHE A 172 12.22 -8.88 -22.62
CA PHE A 172 11.42 -8.22 -21.57
C PHE A 172 11.70 -6.70 -21.49
N VAL A 173 12.97 -6.30 -21.56
CA VAL A 173 13.39 -4.90 -21.34
C VAL A 173 13.12 -4.02 -22.56
N ASP A 174 13.38 -4.52 -23.77
CA ASP A 174 13.26 -3.78 -25.03
C ASP A 174 11.93 -4.03 -25.76
N GLY A 175 11.25 -5.14 -25.47
CA GLY A 175 9.95 -5.50 -26.01
C GLY A 175 8.76 -5.01 -25.20
N ALA A 176 8.93 -4.65 -23.91
CA ALA A 176 7.86 -4.05 -23.12
C ALA A 176 7.56 -2.62 -23.58
N ARG A 177 6.28 -2.33 -23.85
CA ARG A 177 5.84 -1.04 -24.41
C ARG A 177 4.84 -0.35 -23.50
N LEU A 178 5.18 0.87 -23.05
CA LEU A 178 4.23 1.74 -22.37
C LEU A 178 3.15 2.20 -23.36
N LEU A 179 1.89 1.81 -23.14
CA LEU A 179 0.76 2.23 -23.99
C LEU A 179 0.25 3.60 -23.58
N TRP A 180 0.04 3.77 -22.29
CA TRP A 180 -0.38 5.02 -21.69
C TRP A 180 0.07 5.09 -20.23
N LYS A 181 0.21 6.32 -19.75
CA LYS A 181 0.47 6.67 -18.36
C LYS A 181 -0.27 7.96 -18.04
N GLN A 182 -0.99 7.99 -16.93
CA GLN A 182 -1.79 9.15 -16.54
C GLN A 182 -1.91 9.28 -15.03
N PRO A 183 -2.25 10.49 -14.52
CA PRO A 183 -2.66 10.66 -13.14
C PRO A 183 -3.89 9.81 -12.80
N ILE A 184 -3.96 9.28 -11.58
CA ILE A 184 -5.15 8.60 -11.03
C ILE A 184 -5.49 9.10 -9.62
N GLY A 185 -6.76 9.01 -9.22
CA GLY A 185 -7.17 9.41 -7.87
C GLY A 185 -6.52 8.53 -6.80
N ALA A 186 -6.35 9.06 -5.59
CA ALA A 186 -5.61 8.36 -4.54
C ALA A 186 -6.30 7.04 -4.13
N GLY A 187 -5.53 6.00 -3.82
CA GLY A 187 -6.10 4.72 -3.40
C GLY A 187 -5.18 3.55 -3.70
N TRP A 188 -5.52 2.41 -3.10
CA TRP A 188 -4.69 1.22 -3.05
C TRP A 188 -5.35 -0.01 -3.65
N ALA A 189 -6.60 0.13 -4.11
CA ALA A 189 -7.28 -0.87 -4.92
C ALA A 189 -6.45 -1.19 -6.16
N ALA A 190 -6.39 -2.46 -6.54
CA ALA A 190 -5.87 -2.85 -7.85
C ALA A 190 -6.91 -2.59 -8.95
N PHE A 191 -6.55 -2.93 -10.18
CA PHE A 191 -7.52 -3.06 -11.26
C PHE A 191 -8.12 -4.47 -11.28
N SER A 192 -9.39 -4.55 -11.63
CA SER A 192 -10.05 -5.75 -12.12
C SER A 192 -10.42 -5.53 -13.57
N ALA A 193 -10.05 -6.45 -14.46
CA ALA A 193 -10.20 -6.26 -15.90
C ALA A 193 -10.94 -7.42 -16.56
N ARG A 194 -11.74 -7.07 -17.58
CA ARG A 194 -12.47 -7.99 -18.46
C ARG A 194 -12.73 -7.30 -19.80
N ASN A 195 -12.55 -8.04 -20.89
CA ASN A 195 -12.81 -7.60 -22.28
C ASN A 195 -12.34 -6.18 -22.64
N GLY A 196 -11.10 -5.84 -22.27
CA GLY A 196 -10.52 -4.53 -22.63
C GLY A 196 -11.01 -3.36 -21.78
N TYR A 197 -11.71 -3.62 -20.68
CA TYR A 197 -12.09 -2.61 -19.69
C TYR A 197 -11.57 -3.00 -18.31
N ALA A 198 -11.16 -1.99 -17.53
CA ALA A 198 -10.61 -2.18 -16.21
C ALA A 198 -11.27 -1.26 -15.19
N VAL A 199 -11.69 -1.84 -14.07
CA VAL A 199 -12.37 -1.16 -12.97
C VAL A 199 -11.45 -1.08 -11.76
N THR A 200 -11.44 0.05 -11.06
CA THR A 200 -10.68 0.24 -9.82
C THR A 200 -11.43 1.17 -8.87
N MET A 201 -10.88 1.39 -7.67
CA MET A 201 -11.38 2.37 -6.71
C MET A 201 -10.37 3.49 -6.47
N GLU A 202 -10.86 4.71 -6.28
CA GLU A 202 -10.03 5.89 -6.09
C GLU A 202 -10.72 6.96 -5.26
N GLN A 203 -9.94 7.88 -4.70
CA GLN A 203 -10.40 9.07 -4.01
C GLN A 203 -10.18 10.28 -4.91
N ARG A 204 -11.27 11.01 -5.18
CA ARG A 204 -11.27 12.29 -5.89
C ARG A 204 -11.91 13.36 -5.01
N GLY A 205 -11.10 14.14 -4.29
CA GLY A 205 -11.62 15.09 -3.30
C GLY A 205 -12.31 14.38 -2.13
N GLU A 206 -13.52 14.84 -1.81
CA GLU A 206 -14.38 14.24 -0.79
C GLU A 206 -15.13 12.99 -1.27
N GLN A 207 -14.92 12.57 -2.52
CA GLN A 207 -15.65 11.47 -3.12
C GLN A 207 -14.78 10.22 -3.25
N GLU A 208 -15.27 9.13 -2.69
CA GLU A 208 -14.76 7.81 -2.99
C GLU A 208 -15.47 7.30 -4.25
N CYS A 209 -14.70 6.83 -5.21
CA CYS A 209 -15.15 6.52 -6.56
C CYS A 209 -14.84 5.08 -6.94
N VAL A 210 -15.73 4.48 -7.72
CA VAL A 210 -15.46 3.30 -8.54
C VAL A 210 -15.40 3.78 -9.99
N THR A 211 -14.31 3.50 -10.69
CA THR A 211 -14.08 4.02 -12.04
C THR A 211 -13.70 2.93 -13.02
N CYS A 212 -14.18 3.08 -14.25
CA CYS A 212 -13.88 2.16 -15.35
C CYS A 212 -13.10 2.88 -16.44
N TYR A 213 -12.03 2.24 -16.90
CA TYR A 213 -11.14 2.74 -17.94
C TYR A 213 -11.06 1.74 -19.09
N ALA A 214 -10.93 2.24 -20.32
CA ALA A 214 -10.54 1.41 -21.46
C ALA A 214 -9.06 1.01 -21.33
N VAL A 215 -8.77 -0.30 -21.38
CA VAL A 215 -7.43 -0.85 -21.16
C VAL A 215 -6.44 -0.38 -22.22
N GLU A 216 -6.86 -0.25 -23.48
CA GLU A 216 -5.97 0.14 -24.58
C GLU A 216 -5.57 1.62 -24.55
N THR A 217 -6.44 2.50 -24.06
CA THR A 217 -6.25 3.96 -24.18
C THR A 217 -6.08 4.68 -22.85
N GLY A 218 -6.47 4.05 -21.74
CA GLY A 218 -6.56 4.68 -20.43
C GLY A 218 -7.73 5.64 -20.31
N GLN A 219 -8.60 5.74 -21.31
CA GLN A 219 -9.73 6.68 -21.27
C GLN A 219 -10.77 6.24 -20.25
N LEU A 220 -11.11 7.15 -19.33
CA LEU A 220 -12.22 6.98 -18.38
C LEU A 220 -13.54 6.82 -19.14
N GLN A 221 -14.30 5.78 -18.78
CA GLN A 221 -15.57 5.40 -19.44
C GLN A 221 -16.80 5.71 -18.56
N TRP A 222 -16.70 5.47 -17.26
CA TRP A 222 -17.71 5.90 -16.29
C TRP A 222 -17.11 6.06 -14.88
N VAL A 223 -17.83 6.80 -14.05
CA VAL A 223 -17.53 7.04 -12.63
C VAL A 223 -18.81 6.85 -11.83
N TYR A 224 -18.75 5.97 -10.84
CA TYR A 224 -19.66 6.00 -9.70
C TYR A 224 -18.94 6.68 -8.53
N SER A 225 -19.62 7.54 -7.78
CA SER A 225 -19.04 8.26 -6.64
C SER A 225 -20.02 8.40 -5.49
N HIS A 226 -19.52 8.38 -4.27
CA HIS A 226 -20.27 8.73 -3.07
C HIS A 226 -19.41 9.53 -2.08
N ALA A 227 -20.09 10.27 -1.19
CA ALA A 227 -19.44 11.10 -0.19
C ALA A 227 -18.81 10.24 0.91
N ALA A 228 -17.56 9.89 0.72
CA ALA A 228 -16.73 9.18 1.67
C ALA A 228 -15.27 9.54 1.42
N ARG A 229 -14.54 9.73 2.51
CA ARG A 229 -13.09 9.91 2.44
C ARG A 229 -12.45 9.24 3.64
N HIS A 230 -11.54 8.32 3.38
CA HIS A 230 -10.78 7.67 4.43
C HIS A 230 -9.30 8.03 4.31
N LYS A 231 -8.68 8.32 5.46
CA LYS A 231 -7.24 8.59 5.60
C LYS A 231 -6.86 8.20 7.02
N ASP A 232 -5.86 7.34 7.22
CA ASP A 232 -5.53 6.86 8.56
C ASP A 232 -5.04 7.99 9.49
N LYS A 233 -5.32 7.86 10.80
CA LYS A 233 -5.01 8.91 11.81
C LYS A 233 -3.52 9.23 11.93
N ILE A 234 -2.64 8.29 11.56
CA ILE A 234 -1.18 8.42 11.66
C ILE A 234 -0.51 8.75 10.32
N ASN A 235 -1.28 8.93 9.23
CA ASN A 235 -0.80 9.28 7.89
C ASN A 235 0.22 8.30 7.28
N LEU A 236 0.29 7.05 7.75
CA LEU A 236 1.12 6.01 7.17
C LEU A 236 0.40 5.31 6.01
N GLY A 237 -0.88 5.01 6.17
CA GLY A 237 -1.72 4.34 5.18
C GLY A 237 -2.22 5.24 4.05
N ARG A 238 -2.15 6.56 4.21
CA ARG A 238 -2.59 7.59 3.26
C ARG A 238 -4.07 7.48 2.87
N VAL A 239 -4.45 8.24 1.84
CA VAL A 239 -5.84 8.49 1.46
C VAL A 239 -6.38 7.38 0.55
N GLY A 240 -7.67 7.09 0.72
CA GLY A 240 -8.50 6.45 -0.29
C GLY A 240 -8.81 4.97 -0.01
N PRO A 241 -9.63 4.36 -0.89
CA PRO A 241 -10.06 2.97 -0.79
C PRO A 241 -8.93 1.99 -1.04
N ARG A 242 -9.05 0.78 -0.46
CA ARG A 242 -8.05 -0.30 -0.54
C ARG A 242 -8.59 -1.57 -1.19
N SER A 243 -9.90 -1.79 -1.08
CA SER A 243 -10.56 -2.96 -1.63
C SER A 243 -10.54 -2.96 -3.16
N THR A 244 -10.26 -4.11 -3.78
CA THR A 244 -10.30 -4.25 -5.23
C THR A 244 -11.71 -4.70 -5.65
N PRO A 245 -12.38 -4.02 -6.59
CA PRO A 245 -13.72 -4.42 -7.04
C PRO A 245 -13.70 -5.81 -7.69
N THR A 246 -14.80 -6.55 -7.59
CA THR A 246 -14.99 -7.83 -8.27
C THR A 246 -15.98 -7.69 -9.41
N ILE A 247 -15.59 -8.15 -10.60
CA ILE A 247 -16.42 -8.21 -11.80
C ILE A 247 -17.05 -9.60 -11.90
N HIS A 248 -18.37 -9.66 -12.03
CA HIS A 248 -19.09 -10.91 -12.23
C HIS A 248 -20.42 -10.67 -12.97
N ASP A 249 -20.65 -11.42 -14.05
CA ASP A 249 -21.88 -11.39 -14.87
C ASP A 249 -22.32 -9.97 -15.28
N GLY A 250 -21.36 -9.14 -15.74
CA GLY A 250 -21.65 -7.77 -16.19
C GLY A 250 -21.86 -6.76 -15.05
N ARG A 251 -21.62 -7.16 -13.81
CA ARG A 251 -21.76 -6.30 -12.62
C ARG A 251 -20.43 -6.09 -11.94
N VAL A 252 -20.33 -4.97 -11.24
CA VAL A 252 -19.18 -4.60 -10.43
C VAL A 252 -19.60 -4.56 -8.96
N TYR A 253 -18.91 -5.33 -8.12
CA TYR A 253 -19.10 -5.36 -6.67
C TYR A 253 -17.92 -4.68 -5.99
N SER A 254 -18.18 -3.61 -5.22
CA SER A 254 -17.13 -2.82 -4.57
C SER A 254 -17.40 -2.66 -3.07
N MET A 255 -16.33 -2.67 -2.26
CA MET A 255 -16.39 -2.37 -0.84
C MET A 255 -15.62 -1.07 -0.56
N GLY A 256 -16.34 -0.03 -0.15
CA GLY A 256 -15.73 1.25 0.22
C GLY A 256 -14.96 1.20 1.54
N ALA A 257 -14.06 2.17 1.73
CA ALA A 257 -13.17 2.19 2.89
C ALA A 257 -13.90 2.25 4.24
N VAL A 258 -15.13 2.78 4.23
CA VAL A 258 -15.99 2.99 5.40
C VAL A 258 -17.32 2.21 5.31
N GLY A 259 -17.34 1.08 4.60
CA GLY A 259 -18.45 0.13 4.69
C GLY A 259 -19.58 0.29 3.68
N ASN A 260 -19.37 1.07 2.62
CA ASN A 260 -20.31 1.11 1.49
C ASN A 260 -20.09 -0.10 0.57
N LEU A 261 -20.96 -1.12 0.65
CA LEU A 261 -20.99 -2.20 -0.33
C LEU A 261 -21.94 -1.83 -1.46
N ALA A 262 -21.44 -1.79 -2.69
CA ALA A 262 -22.24 -1.44 -3.86
C ALA A 262 -22.19 -2.54 -4.93
N CYS A 263 -23.32 -2.75 -5.59
CA CYS A 263 -23.40 -3.45 -6.87
C CYS A 263 -23.77 -2.45 -7.96
N LEU A 264 -22.91 -2.35 -8.97
CA LEU A 264 -23.05 -1.42 -10.09
C LEU A 264 -23.26 -2.20 -11.38
N ASP A 265 -24.02 -1.62 -12.30
CA ASP A 265 -24.07 -2.09 -13.69
C ASP A 265 -22.71 -1.79 -14.35
N GLY A 266 -22.08 -2.81 -14.92
CA GLY A 266 -20.76 -2.67 -15.54
C GLY A 266 -20.74 -1.79 -16.79
N LYS A 267 -21.91 -1.53 -17.40
CA LYS A 267 -22.03 -0.75 -18.62
C LYS A 267 -21.86 0.74 -18.41
N ASP A 268 -22.41 1.26 -17.32
CA ASP A 268 -22.49 2.70 -17.07
C ASP A 268 -22.17 3.11 -15.62
N GLY A 269 -21.89 2.14 -14.74
CA GLY A 269 -21.63 2.38 -13.33
C GLY A 269 -22.87 2.75 -12.52
N SER A 270 -24.08 2.62 -13.09
CA SER A 270 -25.32 2.90 -12.36
C SER A 270 -25.52 1.92 -11.20
N VAL A 271 -26.10 2.42 -10.11
CA VAL A 271 -26.31 1.63 -8.90
C VAL A 271 -27.47 0.66 -9.10
N ILE A 272 -27.21 -0.63 -8.91
CA ILE A 272 -28.25 -1.66 -8.86
C ILE A 272 -28.77 -1.79 -7.43
N TRP A 273 -27.87 -1.94 -6.47
CA TRP A 273 -28.19 -1.94 -5.03
C TRP A 273 -26.97 -1.51 -4.22
N GLN A 274 -27.21 -1.04 -2.99
CA GLN A 274 -26.20 -0.63 -2.03
C GLN A 274 -26.58 -1.07 -0.62
N VAL A 275 -25.57 -1.35 0.19
CA VAL A 275 -25.70 -1.71 1.59
C VAL A 275 -24.67 -0.94 2.40
N ASP A 276 -25.12 -0.33 3.49
CA ASP A 276 -24.24 0.24 4.51
C ASP A 276 -23.96 -0.82 5.59
N LEU A 277 -22.72 -1.30 5.65
CA LEU A 277 -22.29 -2.27 6.66
C LEU A 277 -22.35 -1.68 8.07
N ASN A 278 -22.24 -0.37 8.21
CA ASN A 278 -22.27 0.28 9.52
C ASN A 278 -23.63 0.14 10.17
N GLU A 279 -24.71 0.24 9.40
CA GLU A 279 -26.08 0.03 9.90
C GLU A 279 -26.27 -1.43 10.37
N ILE A 280 -25.74 -2.40 9.63
CA ILE A 280 -25.88 -3.83 9.94
C ILE A 280 -25.06 -4.25 11.17
N LEU A 281 -23.89 -3.63 11.34
CA LEU A 281 -22.90 -3.97 12.37
C LEU A 281 -22.89 -2.98 13.53
N GLY A 282 -23.76 -1.97 13.55
CA GLY A 282 -23.80 -0.96 14.62
C GLY A 282 -22.49 -0.17 14.76
N ILE A 283 -21.86 0.16 13.65
CA ILE A 283 -20.59 0.90 13.62
C ILE A 283 -20.87 2.40 13.57
N THR A 284 -20.11 3.16 14.35
CA THR A 284 -20.23 4.62 14.39
C THR A 284 -19.10 5.28 13.62
N LEU A 285 -19.45 6.13 12.67
CA LEU A 285 -18.48 6.95 11.94
C LEU A 285 -18.10 8.21 12.73
N GLU A 286 -16.80 8.41 12.91
CA GLU A 286 -16.21 9.66 13.42
C GLU A 286 -15.70 10.49 12.23
N HIS A 287 -15.97 11.79 12.27
CA HIS A 287 -15.57 12.76 11.25
C HIS A 287 -14.45 13.66 11.80
N VAL A 288 -13.34 13.74 11.06
CA VAL A 288 -12.17 14.55 11.41
C VAL A 288 -11.70 15.31 10.18
N GLN A 289 -11.44 16.61 10.32
CA GLN A 289 -10.77 17.35 9.25
C GLN A 289 -9.30 16.95 9.15
N ASP A 290 -8.87 16.53 7.96
CA ASP A 290 -7.47 16.21 7.72
C ASP A 290 -6.59 17.47 7.55
N SER A 291 -5.28 17.25 7.43
CA SER A 291 -4.27 18.30 7.19
C SER A 291 -4.54 19.19 5.98
N ASP A 292 -5.33 18.71 5.03
CA ASP A 292 -5.63 19.36 3.76
C ASP A 292 -7.03 20.01 3.78
N GLY A 293 -7.77 19.89 4.89
CA GLY A 293 -9.08 20.50 5.13
C GLY A 293 -10.27 19.64 4.72
N PHE A 294 -10.05 18.38 4.33
CA PHE A 294 -11.12 17.46 3.93
C PHE A 294 -11.75 16.78 5.13
N ASP A 295 -13.06 16.53 5.05
CA ASP A 295 -13.77 15.71 6.04
C ASP A 295 -13.42 14.22 5.84
N THR A 296 -12.77 13.62 6.83
CA THR A 296 -12.34 12.21 6.81
C THR A 296 -13.12 11.38 7.81
N GLN A 297 -13.50 10.17 7.40
CA GLN A 297 -14.38 9.28 8.13
C GLN A 297 -13.63 8.04 8.66
N PHE A 298 -13.97 7.65 9.89
CA PHE A 298 -13.37 6.51 10.60
C PHE A 298 -14.43 5.67 11.31
N GLU A 299 -14.29 4.35 11.26
CA GLU A 299 -15.08 3.42 12.06
C GLU A 299 -14.58 3.40 13.52
N SER A 300 -15.09 4.33 14.33
CA SER A 300 -14.57 4.64 15.68
C SER A 300 -14.63 3.50 16.69
N ASN A 301 -15.59 2.58 16.54
CA ASN A 301 -15.79 1.43 17.42
C ASN A 301 -15.48 0.08 16.76
N ALA A 302 -14.92 0.08 15.54
CA ALA A 302 -14.56 -1.13 14.81
C ALA A 302 -13.06 -1.45 14.85
N LYS A 303 -12.17 -0.56 15.34
CA LYS A 303 -10.71 -0.80 15.39
C LYS A 303 -10.09 -1.15 14.02
N LEU A 304 -10.45 -0.38 12.99
CA LEU A 304 -9.94 -0.52 11.62
C LEU A 304 -9.23 0.75 11.16
N SER A 305 -8.00 0.95 11.63
CA SER A 305 -7.19 2.14 11.35
C SER A 305 -6.92 2.40 9.85
N TRP A 306 -6.89 1.35 9.03
CA TRP A 306 -6.63 1.45 7.59
C TRP A 306 -7.88 1.28 6.73
N GLY A 307 -9.07 1.29 7.32
CA GLY A 307 -10.33 1.11 6.63
C GLY A 307 -10.52 -0.30 6.07
N ARG A 308 -11.70 -0.55 5.50
CA ARG A 308 -12.05 -1.86 4.94
C ARG A 308 -11.23 -2.14 3.68
N SER A 309 -10.36 -3.14 3.76
CA SER A 309 -9.39 -3.46 2.69
C SER A 309 -9.66 -4.79 1.99
N ALA A 310 -10.42 -5.68 2.61
CA ALA A 310 -10.77 -6.98 2.03
C ALA A 310 -11.64 -6.80 0.78
N SER A 311 -11.32 -7.55 -0.28
CA SER A 311 -12.03 -7.51 -1.56
C SER A 311 -13.29 -8.40 -1.55
N PRO A 312 -14.41 -7.99 -2.18
CA PRO A 312 -15.62 -8.80 -2.23
C PRO A 312 -15.43 -10.14 -2.97
N LEU A 313 -15.93 -11.23 -2.41
CA LEU A 313 -15.82 -12.58 -2.97
C LEU A 313 -17.19 -13.08 -3.45
N VAL A 314 -17.30 -13.42 -4.73
CA VAL A 314 -18.51 -14.07 -5.27
C VAL A 314 -18.46 -15.57 -4.96
N VAL A 315 -19.52 -16.10 -4.33
CA VAL A 315 -19.69 -17.52 -4.00
C VAL A 315 -21.12 -17.94 -4.36
N GLY A 316 -21.27 -18.75 -5.41
CA GLY A 316 -22.60 -19.14 -5.91
C GLY A 316 -23.43 -17.91 -6.25
N GLU A 317 -24.56 -17.74 -5.57
CA GLU A 317 -25.46 -16.59 -5.74
C GLU A 317 -25.24 -15.47 -4.69
N SER A 318 -24.15 -15.53 -3.93
CA SER A 318 -23.85 -14.59 -2.86
C SER A 318 -22.58 -13.76 -3.14
N ILE A 319 -22.57 -12.52 -2.71
CA ILE A 319 -21.36 -11.71 -2.54
C ILE A 319 -20.99 -11.68 -1.06
N VAL A 320 -19.79 -12.13 -0.74
CA VAL A 320 -19.27 -12.28 0.62
C VAL A 320 -18.21 -11.23 0.89
N VAL A 321 -18.32 -10.57 2.04
CA VAL A 321 -17.39 -9.50 2.46
C VAL A 321 -16.98 -9.68 3.92
N ALA A 322 -15.81 -9.17 4.27
CA ALA A 322 -15.36 -9.09 5.65
C ALA A 322 -16.17 -8.04 6.42
N GLY A 323 -16.79 -8.46 7.53
CA GLY A 323 -17.63 -7.61 8.39
C GLY A 323 -16.85 -6.98 9.54
N GLY A 324 -16.52 -7.75 10.58
CA GLY A 324 -15.93 -7.25 11.82
C GLY A 324 -16.94 -6.48 12.66
N GLY A 325 -16.50 -5.38 13.27
CA GLY A 325 -17.33 -4.48 14.07
C GLY A 325 -17.25 -4.72 15.59
N PRO A 326 -18.02 -3.92 16.36
CA PRO A 326 -18.05 -3.99 17.81
C PRO A 326 -18.57 -5.35 18.29
N LYS A 327 -18.16 -5.77 19.48
CA LYS A 327 -18.34 -7.14 19.98
C LYS A 327 -19.82 -7.59 20.02
N GLU A 328 -20.73 -6.65 20.25
CA GLU A 328 -22.16 -6.89 20.45
C GLU A 328 -22.91 -7.27 19.16
N SER A 329 -22.41 -6.84 18.00
CA SER A 329 -23.04 -7.00 16.69
C SER A 329 -22.08 -7.60 15.65
N ARG A 330 -20.91 -8.05 16.10
CA ARG A 330 -19.81 -8.54 15.28
C ARG A 330 -20.24 -9.73 14.41
N ALA A 331 -19.80 -9.69 13.16
CA ALA A 331 -19.82 -10.84 12.27
C ALA A 331 -18.55 -10.83 11.43
N THR A 332 -17.77 -11.91 11.42
CA THR A 332 -16.51 -11.96 10.66
C THR A 332 -16.75 -11.85 9.16
N LEU A 333 -17.73 -12.59 8.65
CA LEU A 333 -18.19 -12.56 7.26
C LEU A 333 -19.67 -12.20 7.18
N LEU A 334 -20.02 -11.48 6.14
CA LEU A 334 -21.40 -11.19 5.74
C LEU A 334 -21.59 -11.64 4.30
N ALA A 335 -22.70 -12.30 4.02
CA ALA A 335 -23.06 -12.66 2.65
C ALA A 335 -24.38 -12.01 2.25
N PHE A 336 -24.39 -11.44 1.06
CA PHE A 336 -25.55 -10.77 0.47
C PHE A 336 -25.92 -11.42 -0.85
N ASP A 337 -27.19 -11.38 -1.20
CA ASP A 337 -27.67 -11.82 -2.51
C ASP A 337 -27.04 -10.97 -3.64
N LEU A 338 -26.50 -11.61 -4.67
CA LEU A 338 -25.84 -10.92 -5.78
C LEU A 338 -26.76 -9.96 -6.55
N ARG A 339 -28.07 -10.21 -6.55
CA ARG A 339 -29.07 -9.49 -7.35
C ARG A 339 -29.81 -8.43 -6.56
N THR A 340 -30.09 -8.68 -5.29
CA THR A 340 -30.92 -7.79 -4.48
C THR A 340 -30.13 -7.02 -3.42
N GLY A 341 -28.95 -7.50 -3.02
CA GLY A 341 -28.20 -6.96 -1.90
C GLY A 341 -28.78 -7.34 -0.53
N GLU A 342 -29.79 -8.22 -0.48
CA GLU A 342 -30.36 -8.68 0.78
C GLU A 342 -29.39 -9.56 1.56
N LEU A 343 -29.27 -9.32 2.87
CA LEU A 343 -28.41 -10.12 3.75
C LEU A 343 -28.92 -11.56 3.82
N ARG A 344 -28.09 -12.52 3.38
CA ARG A 344 -28.37 -13.95 3.40
C ARG A 344 -27.92 -14.61 4.70
N TRP A 345 -26.70 -14.32 5.15
CA TRP A 345 -26.18 -14.87 6.40
C TRP A 345 -25.05 -14.02 7.00
N LYS A 346 -24.79 -14.24 8.30
CA LYS A 346 -23.65 -13.73 9.06
C LYS A 346 -22.82 -14.91 9.57
N GLY A 347 -21.51 -14.87 9.43
CA GLY A 347 -20.61 -15.97 9.79
C GLY A 347 -19.48 -15.54 10.72
N GLY A 348 -19.25 -16.30 11.79
CA GLY A 348 -18.19 -16.05 12.78
C GLY A 348 -18.39 -14.80 13.65
N ASP A 349 -17.55 -14.67 14.68
CA ASP A 349 -17.57 -13.60 15.68
C ASP A 349 -16.16 -13.02 15.97
N GLU A 350 -15.21 -13.30 15.09
CA GLU A 350 -13.84 -12.77 15.14
C GLU A 350 -13.76 -11.38 14.50
N MET A 351 -12.92 -10.50 15.06
CA MET A 351 -12.64 -9.21 14.44
C MET A 351 -11.90 -9.43 13.12
N ILE A 352 -12.20 -8.63 12.09
CA ILE A 352 -11.50 -8.76 10.80
C ILE A 352 -10.14 -8.05 10.86
N ALA A 353 -9.26 -8.46 9.96
CA ALA A 353 -8.05 -7.71 9.63
C ALA A 353 -8.12 -7.25 8.17
N TYR A 354 -7.05 -7.35 7.39
CA TYR A 354 -6.99 -6.74 6.04
C TYR A 354 -6.88 -7.74 4.89
N GLY A 355 -6.75 -9.04 5.16
CA GLY A 355 -6.74 -10.08 4.13
C GLY A 355 -8.11 -10.27 3.47
N SER A 356 -8.13 -10.48 2.16
CA SER A 356 -9.36 -10.78 1.41
C SER A 356 -9.84 -12.22 1.65
N PRO A 357 -11.16 -12.48 1.66
CA PRO A 357 -11.70 -13.85 1.68
C PRO A 357 -11.37 -14.58 0.36
N VAL A 358 -11.14 -15.88 0.43
CA VAL A 358 -10.84 -16.74 -0.73
C VAL A 358 -11.66 -18.01 -0.73
N LEU A 359 -12.09 -18.44 -1.90
CA LEU A 359 -12.83 -19.68 -2.07
C LEU A 359 -11.86 -20.82 -2.39
N ALA A 360 -11.95 -21.91 -1.64
CA ALA A 360 -11.13 -23.10 -1.87
C ALA A 360 -11.93 -24.37 -1.57
N THR A 361 -11.51 -25.49 -2.16
CA THR A 361 -12.00 -26.81 -1.76
C THR A 361 -10.94 -27.49 -0.91
N LEU A 362 -11.25 -27.72 0.37
CA LEU A 362 -10.35 -28.38 1.31
C LEU A 362 -11.04 -29.60 1.93
N CYS A 363 -10.32 -30.72 1.96
CA CYS A 363 -10.80 -32.04 2.36
C CYS A 363 -12.14 -32.40 1.70
N GLY A 364 -12.29 -32.07 0.40
CA GLY A 364 -13.49 -32.35 -0.39
C GLY A 364 -14.68 -31.43 -0.13
N ARG A 365 -14.56 -30.40 0.72
CA ARG A 365 -15.62 -29.43 0.99
C ARG A 365 -15.23 -28.03 0.50
N GLN A 366 -16.14 -27.32 -0.13
CA GLN A 366 -15.94 -25.93 -0.51
C GLN A 366 -16.05 -25.03 0.72
N GLN A 367 -15.07 -24.14 0.89
CA GLN A 367 -14.92 -23.29 2.06
C GLN A 367 -14.48 -21.88 1.65
N ILE A 368 -14.92 -20.89 2.42
CA ILE A 368 -14.38 -19.53 2.38
C ILE A 368 -13.29 -19.45 3.44
N LEU A 369 -12.08 -19.07 3.04
CA LEU A 369 -10.95 -18.89 3.95
C LEU A 369 -10.72 -17.40 4.21
N LEU A 370 -10.41 -17.05 5.45
CA LEU A 370 -10.08 -15.68 5.83
C LEU A 370 -9.01 -15.68 6.94
N THR A 371 -8.02 -14.78 6.83
CA THR A 371 -7.19 -14.39 7.97
C THR A 371 -7.86 -13.24 8.70
N ALA A 372 -8.45 -13.52 9.85
CA ALA A 372 -9.05 -12.56 10.76
C ALA A 372 -7.97 -11.93 11.69
N GLU A 373 -8.39 -11.09 12.64
CA GLU A 373 -7.48 -10.38 13.56
C GLU A 373 -6.57 -11.35 14.32
N THR A 374 -7.14 -12.36 14.96
CA THR A 374 -6.38 -13.30 15.81
C THR A 374 -6.39 -14.75 15.32
N LYS A 375 -6.94 -15.01 14.12
CA LYS A 375 -7.20 -16.38 13.63
C LYS A 375 -7.08 -16.50 12.12
N ALA A 376 -6.58 -17.64 11.65
CA ALA A 376 -6.91 -18.17 10.32
C ALA A 376 -8.18 -19.01 10.43
N MET A 377 -9.12 -18.86 9.50
CA MET A 377 -10.45 -19.45 9.61
C MET A 377 -10.92 -20.02 8.28
N GLY A 378 -11.67 -21.11 8.35
CA GLY A 378 -12.45 -21.65 7.24
C GLY A 378 -13.94 -21.67 7.58
N PHE A 379 -14.76 -21.24 6.63
CA PHE A 379 -16.21 -21.14 6.75
C PHE A 379 -16.86 -22.00 5.67
N ASP A 380 -18.00 -22.60 5.99
CA ASP A 380 -18.84 -23.25 5.01
C ASP A 380 -19.35 -22.22 4.00
N ALA A 381 -19.15 -22.51 2.71
CA ALA A 381 -19.40 -21.56 1.63
C ALA A 381 -20.89 -21.19 1.46
N GLU A 382 -21.80 -22.09 1.85
CA GLU A 382 -23.24 -21.89 1.69
C GLU A 382 -23.86 -21.23 2.93
N THR A 383 -23.50 -21.71 4.12
CA THR A 383 -24.15 -21.31 5.38
C THR A 383 -23.40 -20.23 6.16
N GLY A 384 -22.11 -20.01 5.86
CA GLY A 384 -21.24 -19.13 6.64
C GLY A 384 -20.85 -19.69 8.02
N SER A 385 -21.18 -20.96 8.31
CA SER A 385 -20.80 -21.62 9.56
C SER A 385 -19.29 -21.81 9.63
N VAL A 386 -18.68 -21.55 10.79
CA VAL A 386 -17.25 -21.82 11.00
C VAL A 386 -17.00 -23.33 10.95
N LEU A 387 -16.08 -23.75 10.08
CA LEU A 387 -15.64 -25.14 9.96
C LEU A 387 -14.40 -25.43 10.81
N TRP A 388 -13.45 -24.50 10.82
CA TRP A 388 -12.24 -24.57 11.64
C TRP A 388 -11.70 -23.17 11.94
N GLN A 389 -10.91 -23.10 13.02
CA GLN A 389 -10.19 -21.89 13.42
C GLN A 389 -8.79 -22.28 13.89
N TYR A 390 -7.80 -21.49 13.55
CA TYR A 390 -6.42 -21.67 13.96
C TYR A 390 -5.86 -20.37 14.53
N ALA A 391 -5.33 -20.40 15.75
CA ALA A 391 -4.86 -19.21 16.44
C ALA A 391 -3.66 -18.58 15.70
N ARG A 392 -3.72 -17.26 15.49
CA ARG A 392 -2.69 -16.49 14.80
C ARG A 392 -2.56 -15.11 15.47
N PRO A 393 -1.48 -14.82 16.20
CA PRO A 393 -1.34 -13.54 16.89
C PRO A 393 -1.52 -12.35 15.95
N GLY A 394 -2.34 -11.38 16.32
CA GLY A 394 -2.56 -10.17 15.54
C GLY A 394 -3.44 -9.15 16.27
N GLU A 395 -3.32 -7.90 15.83
CA GLU A 395 -4.12 -6.76 16.30
C GLU A 395 -4.34 -5.83 15.12
N SER A 396 -5.60 -5.59 14.74
CA SER A 396 -5.94 -4.90 13.49
C SER A 396 -5.54 -3.42 13.47
N ASP A 397 -5.25 -2.82 14.63
CA ASP A 397 -4.79 -1.42 14.73
C ASP A 397 -3.26 -1.27 14.94
N GLY A 398 -2.49 -2.37 14.91
CA GLY A 398 -1.05 -2.29 15.17
C GLY A 398 -0.22 -3.39 14.52
N ALA A 399 -0.47 -4.64 14.89
CA ALA A 399 0.25 -5.82 14.42
C ALA A 399 -0.65 -6.70 13.55
N ALA A 400 -1.19 -6.12 12.49
CA ALA A 400 -2.30 -6.70 11.75
C ALA A 400 -1.92 -7.94 10.93
N ASN A 401 -2.92 -8.80 10.70
CA ASN A 401 -2.85 -9.87 9.70
C ASN A 401 -3.39 -9.35 8.37
N THR A 402 -2.53 -9.16 7.40
CA THR A 402 -2.84 -8.46 6.14
C THR A 402 -2.88 -9.36 4.93
N SER A 403 -2.11 -10.46 4.95
CA SER A 403 -2.03 -11.40 3.85
C SER A 403 -3.23 -12.33 3.79
N GLN A 404 -3.63 -12.65 2.57
CA GLN A 404 -4.66 -13.66 2.31
C GLN A 404 -4.09 -15.07 2.53
N LEU A 405 -4.95 -16.01 2.95
CA LEU A 405 -4.57 -17.43 3.03
C LEU A 405 -4.28 -17.98 1.64
N SER A 406 -3.15 -18.69 1.50
CA SER A 406 -2.79 -19.37 0.25
C SER A 406 -3.09 -20.86 0.37
N VAL A 407 -3.72 -21.44 -0.65
CA VAL A 407 -3.96 -22.89 -0.71
C VAL A 407 -2.67 -23.58 -1.17
N VAL A 408 -2.18 -24.54 -0.39
CA VAL A 408 -0.95 -25.30 -0.70
C VAL A 408 -1.29 -26.65 -1.32
N SER A 409 -2.37 -27.28 -0.85
CA SER A 409 -2.91 -28.53 -1.38
C SER A 409 -4.37 -28.69 -0.96
N ASP A 410 -4.99 -29.81 -1.32
CA ASP A 410 -6.37 -30.14 -0.94
C ASP A 410 -6.59 -30.24 0.59
N THR A 411 -5.54 -30.29 1.40
CA THR A 411 -5.63 -30.37 2.87
C THR A 411 -4.87 -29.27 3.60
N ASP A 412 -4.11 -28.44 2.89
CA ASP A 412 -3.13 -27.56 3.53
C ASP A 412 -3.27 -26.13 3.05
N VAL A 413 -3.17 -25.21 4.01
CA VAL A 413 -3.17 -23.76 3.79
C VAL A 413 -1.92 -23.13 4.38
N LEU A 414 -1.51 -22.00 3.82
CA LEU A 414 -0.38 -21.20 4.28
C LEU A 414 -0.88 -19.84 4.76
N THR A 415 -0.47 -19.47 5.97
CA THR A 415 -0.67 -18.14 6.54
C THR A 415 0.67 -17.42 6.69
N THR A 416 0.68 -16.12 6.42
CA THR A 416 1.89 -15.29 6.41
C THR A 416 1.61 -13.94 7.09
N LYS A 417 2.64 -13.33 7.72
CA LYS A 417 2.48 -12.07 8.46
C LYS A 417 3.79 -11.31 8.60
N GLY A 418 3.79 -10.04 8.21
CA GLY A 418 4.92 -9.10 8.28
C GLY A 418 4.75 -8.08 9.40
N TYR A 419 4.92 -8.49 10.65
CA TYR A 419 4.95 -7.64 11.86
C TYR A 419 5.72 -8.41 12.96
N PRO A 420 5.96 -7.82 14.15
CA PRO A 420 6.39 -8.59 15.31
C PRO A 420 5.49 -9.81 15.52
N ASP A 421 6.12 -10.92 15.93
CA ASP A 421 5.49 -12.25 16.11
C ASP A 421 4.86 -12.84 14.84
N GLY A 422 5.18 -12.26 13.67
CA GLY A 422 4.81 -12.79 12.35
C GLY A 422 5.81 -13.82 11.80
N GLY A 423 5.57 -14.25 10.57
CA GLY A 423 6.31 -15.31 9.89
C GLY A 423 5.41 -16.14 8.98
N GLY A 424 5.92 -17.26 8.49
CA GLY A 424 5.15 -18.26 7.75
C GLY A 424 4.68 -19.39 8.63
N GLU A 425 3.51 -19.94 8.33
CA GLU A 425 3.02 -21.16 8.96
C GLU A 425 2.12 -21.95 8.00
N ARG A 426 2.41 -23.24 7.86
CA ARG A 426 1.61 -24.17 7.07
C ARG A 426 0.71 -24.97 8.01
N ILE A 427 -0.59 -24.92 7.73
CA ILE A 427 -1.63 -25.55 8.55
C ILE A 427 -2.20 -26.71 7.73
N HIS A 428 -2.19 -27.91 8.31
CA HIS A 428 -2.85 -29.10 7.79
C HIS A 428 -4.24 -29.22 8.40
N LEU A 429 -5.22 -29.59 7.57
CA LEU A 429 -6.59 -29.87 7.99
C LEU A 429 -6.87 -31.36 7.85
N GLU A 430 -7.30 -31.97 8.95
CA GLU A 430 -7.80 -33.34 8.97
C GLU A 430 -9.28 -33.34 9.32
N ILE A 431 -10.04 -34.32 8.83
CA ILE A 431 -11.42 -34.55 9.28
C ILE A 431 -11.41 -35.66 10.32
N VAL A 432 -11.75 -35.32 11.56
CA VAL A 432 -11.89 -36.26 12.68
C VAL A 432 -13.33 -36.16 13.20
N ASP A 433 -14.04 -37.28 13.24
CA ASP A 433 -15.45 -37.35 13.66
C ASP A 433 -16.38 -36.34 12.94
N GLY A 434 -16.08 -36.08 11.66
CA GLY A 434 -16.84 -35.14 10.83
C GLY A 434 -16.52 -33.66 11.06
N GLN A 435 -15.51 -33.33 11.87
CA GLN A 435 -15.07 -31.96 12.13
C GLN A 435 -13.67 -31.70 11.55
N PHE A 436 -13.43 -30.48 11.10
CA PHE A 436 -12.11 -30.05 10.63
C PHE A 436 -11.20 -29.74 11.82
N VAL A 437 -10.09 -30.45 11.93
CA VAL A 437 -9.08 -30.27 12.98
C VAL A 437 -7.81 -29.69 12.34
N PRO A 438 -7.50 -28.41 12.60
CA PRO A 438 -6.28 -27.80 12.08
C PRO A 438 -5.07 -28.13 12.96
N SER A 439 -3.93 -28.38 12.33
CA SER A 439 -2.64 -28.60 13.02
C SER A 439 -1.49 -27.93 12.26
N SER A 440 -0.45 -27.50 12.98
CA SER A 440 0.74 -26.91 12.36
C SER A 440 1.60 -28.01 11.74
N VAL A 441 1.92 -27.89 10.44
CA VAL A 441 2.96 -28.69 9.79
C VAL A 441 4.34 -28.12 10.16
N TRP A 442 4.45 -26.79 10.07
CA TRP A 442 5.61 -26.04 10.51
C TRP A 442 5.21 -24.58 10.76
N SER A 443 5.95 -23.91 11.64
CA SER A 443 5.83 -22.48 11.92
C SER A 443 7.22 -21.86 12.01
N SER A 444 7.43 -20.72 11.34
CA SER A 444 8.73 -20.08 11.26
C SER A 444 8.61 -18.56 11.28
N SER A 445 9.18 -17.95 12.32
CA SER A 445 9.27 -16.50 12.48
C SER A 445 10.41 -15.86 11.68
N ARG A 446 11.01 -16.59 10.72
CA ARG A 446 12.16 -16.12 9.93
C ARG A 446 11.83 -15.90 8.45
N VAL A 447 10.81 -16.59 7.95
CA VAL A 447 10.39 -16.57 6.54
C VAL A 447 9.00 -15.96 6.39
N LEU A 448 8.63 -15.62 5.17
CA LEU A 448 7.29 -15.21 4.75
C LEU A 448 6.71 -14.09 5.62
N LYS A 449 7.53 -13.09 5.93
CA LYS A 449 7.12 -11.88 6.67
C LYS A 449 6.44 -10.87 5.75
N THR A 450 5.31 -11.27 5.18
CA THR A 450 4.58 -10.47 4.19
C THR A 450 3.73 -9.40 4.86
N LYS A 451 3.94 -8.13 4.51
CA LYS A 451 3.23 -7.01 5.16
C LYS A 451 2.02 -6.50 4.38
N LEU A 452 2.14 -6.22 3.08
CA LEU A 452 1.02 -5.73 2.25
C LEU A 452 0.79 -6.60 1.01
N THR A 453 1.41 -7.78 0.98
CA THR A 453 1.38 -8.70 -0.16
C THR A 453 1.03 -10.11 0.29
N SER A 454 0.74 -11.00 -0.65
CA SER A 454 0.54 -12.43 -0.43
C SER A 454 1.62 -13.21 -1.20
N PRO A 455 2.08 -14.37 -0.69
CA PRO A 455 3.01 -15.20 -1.44
C PRO A 455 2.34 -15.79 -2.68
N VAL A 456 3.12 -16.05 -3.73
CA VAL A 456 2.73 -16.96 -4.80
C VAL A 456 3.33 -18.34 -4.54
N VAL A 457 2.50 -19.38 -4.67
CA VAL A 457 2.91 -20.77 -4.46
C VAL A 457 3.17 -21.42 -5.81
N HIS A 458 4.38 -21.95 -6.01
CA HIS A 458 4.78 -22.60 -7.25
C HIS A 458 5.72 -23.76 -6.96
N GLU A 459 5.39 -24.94 -7.52
CA GLU A 459 6.23 -26.15 -7.47
C GLU A 459 6.77 -26.54 -6.08
N GLY A 460 5.96 -26.37 -5.03
CA GLY A 460 6.36 -26.71 -3.65
C GLY A 460 7.16 -25.62 -2.92
N TYR A 461 7.26 -24.43 -3.49
CA TYR A 461 7.90 -23.26 -2.90
C TYR A 461 6.93 -22.08 -2.82
N ALA A 462 7.16 -21.20 -1.86
CA ALA A 462 6.50 -19.91 -1.75
C ALA A 462 7.49 -18.79 -2.07
N TYR A 463 7.09 -17.90 -2.97
CA TYR A 463 7.85 -16.71 -3.35
C TYR A 463 7.11 -15.47 -2.85
N SER A 464 7.81 -14.59 -2.12
CA SER A 464 7.17 -13.42 -1.51
C SER A 464 8.13 -12.30 -1.16
N LEU A 465 7.57 -11.12 -0.85
CA LEU A 465 8.30 -10.03 -0.22
C LEU A 465 8.23 -10.15 1.31
N SER A 466 9.29 -10.72 1.88
CA SER A 466 9.45 -10.98 3.31
C SER A 466 10.25 -9.85 3.97
N ASN A 467 9.55 -8.96 4.67
CA ASN A 467 10.08 -7.65 5.13
C ASN A 467 10.70 -6.83 3.99
N GLY A 468 10.03 -6.79 2.84
CA GLY A 468 10.45 -6.02 1.67
C GLY A 468 11.63 -6.60 0.88
N PHE A 469 12.06 -7.82 1.21
CA PHE A 469 13.08 -8.55 0.47
C PHE A 469 12.45 -9.73 -0.28
N MET A 470 12.87 -9.95 -1.53
CA MET A 470 12.38 -11.09 -2.30
C MET A 470 12.93 -12.38 -1.70
N GLU A 471 12.07 -13.33 -1.41
CA GLU A 471 12.41 -14.55 -0.68
C GLU A 471 11.74 -15.76 -1.31
N CYS A 472 12.49 -16.86 -1.38
CA CYS A 472 11.98 -18.19 -1.67
C CYS A 472 12.07 -19.07 -0.42
N SER A 473 10.96 -19.72 -0.07
CA SER A 473 10.88 -20.65 1.05
C SER A 473 10.21 -21.96 0.64
N ARG A 474 10.75 -23.09 1.08
CA ARG A 474 10.22 -24.41 0.77
C ARG A 474 8.99 -24.73 1.62
N LEU A 475 7.91 -25.17 0.98
CA LEU A 475 6.64 -25.43 1.66
C LEU A 475 6.61 -26.72 2.48
N SER A 476 7.51 -27.67 2.23
CA SER A 476 7.54 -28.94 2.97
C SER A 476 7.96 -28.76 4.43
N ASP A 477 8.80 -27.78 4.74
CA ASP A 477 9.41 -27.61 6.06
C ASP A 477 9.63 -26.16 6.51
N GLY A 478 9.26 -25.16 5.70
CA GLY A 478 9.38 -23.75 6.05
C GLY A 478 10.81 -23.22 6.02
N ASN A 479 11.73 -23.94 5.37
CA ASN A 479 13.12 -23.50 5.24
C ASN A 479 13.28 -22.45 4.14
N GLN A 480 14.04 -21.40 4.45
CA GLN A 480 14.43 -20.39 3.46
C GLN A 480 15.42 -21.00 2.48
N MET A 481 15.12 -20.92 1.18
CA MET A 481 16.05 -21.34 0.12
C MET A 481 17.04 -20.22 -0.16
N TRP A 482 16.51 -19.02 -0.41
CA TRP A 482 17.29 -17.81 -0.62
C TRP A 482 16.48 -16.58 -0.25
N LYS A 483 17.18 -15.48 0.01
CA LYS A 483 16.60 -14.17 0.30
C LYS A 483 17.47 -13.08 -0.31
N ARG A 484 16.90 -12.32 -1.23
CA ARG A 484 17.56 -11.24 -1.94
C ARG A 484 17.12 -9.90 -1.38
N ARG A 485 18.09 -9.16 -0.84
CA ARG A 485 17.92 -7.74 -0.51
C ARG A 485 17.90 -6.93 -1.79
N GLY A 486 17.13 -5.85 -1.77
CA GLY A 486 16.92 -4.97 -2.91
C GLY A 486 15.86 -3.93 -2.56
N ARG A 487 15.65 -2.97 -3.46
CA ARG A 487 14.70 -1.85 -3.27
C ARG A 487 13.26 -2.25 -3.64
N PHE A 488 12.82 -3.43 -3.19
CA PHE A 488 11.50 -3.95 -3.51
C PHE A 488 10.41 -3.37 -2.59
N GLY A 489 10.70 -3.15 -1.30
CA GLY A 489 9.76 -2.56 -0.34
C GLY A 489 8.47 -3.37 -0.19
N HIS A 490 7.35 -2.72 0.13
CA HIS A 490 6.03 -3.39 0.15
C HIS A 490 5.38 -3.48 -1.23
N GLY A 491 6.17 -3.93 -2.21
CA GLY A 491 5.71 -4.21 -3.56
C GLY A 491 4.77 -5.41 -3.64
N GLN A 492 4.52 -5.87 -4.86
CA GLN A 492 3.59 -6.96 -5.17
C GLN A 492 4.22 -7.97 -6.12
N VAL A 493 3.77 -9.21 -6.04
CA VAL A 493 4.21 -10.33 -6.89
C VAL A 493 3.04 -10.93 -7.66
N LEU A 494 3.28 -11.31 -8.91
CA LEU A 494 2.35 -12.05 -9.76
C LEU A 494 3.13 -13.12 -10.53
N LEU A 495 2.68 -14.37 -10.47
CA LEU A 495 3.29 -15.48 -11.21
C LEU A 495 2.60 -15.65 -12.56
N VAL A 496 3.41 -15.72 -13.62
CA VAL A 496 2.99 -15.96 -15.01
C VAL A 496 3.85 -17.09 -15.56
N ASP A 497 3.25 -18.27 -15.76
CA ASP A 497 3.98 -19.50 -16.08
C ASP A 497 5.07 -19.79 -15.04
N LYS A 498 6.35 -19.74 -15.42
CA LYS A 498 7.50 -19.91 -14.51
C LYS A 498 8.17 -18.61 -14.08
N ASN A 499 7.62 -17.46 -14.48
CA ASN A 499 8.21 -16.15 -14.21
C ASN A 499 7.39 -15.36 -13.20
N ILE A 500 8.06 -14.60 -12.33
CA ILE A 500 7.44 -13.71 -11.35
C ILE A 500 7.62 -12.28 -11.85
N LEU A 501 6.50 -11.58 -12.03
CA LEU A 501 6.46 -10.13 -12.11
C LEU A 501 6.46 -9.58 -10.69
N LEU A 502 7.52 -8.85 -10.33
CA LEU A 502 7.66 -8.17 -9.05
C LEU A 502 7.59 -6.66 -9.30
N HIS A 503 6.53 -6.01 -8.83
CA HIS A 503 6.42 -4.55 -8.87
C HIS A 503 6.83 -3.98 -7.52
N SER A 504 7.93 -3.27 -7.49
CA SER A 504 8.48 -2.67 -6.27
C SER A 504 7.62 -1.51 -5.78
N GLU A 505 7.70 -1.22 -4.48
CA GLU A 505 7.05 -0.07 -3.85
C GLU A 505 7.43 1.26 -4.54
N SER A 506 8.60 1.32 -5.17
CA SER A 506 9.08 2.53 -5.83
C SER A 506 8.60 2.68 -7.27
N GLY A 507 7.94 1.70 -7.87
CA GLY A 507 7.42 1.77 -9.25
C GLY A 507 8.31 1.17 -10.34
N GLU A 508 9.28 0.33 -9.98
CA GLU A 508 10.04 -0.51 -10.91
C GLU A 508 9.42 -1.91 -10.98
N LEU A 509 9.30 -2.46 -12.19
CA LEU A 509 8.82 -3.81 -12.47
C LEU A 509 9.99 -4.71 -12.85
N PHE A 510 10.18 -5.79 -12.10
CA PHE A 510 11.20 -6.79 -12.33
C PHE A 510 10.55 -8.06 -12.88
N LEU A 511 11.24 -8.71 -13.82
CA LEU A 511 10.95 -10.07 -14.24
C LEU A 511 11.97 -11.01 -13.61
N LEU A 512 11.48 -12.00 -12.86
CA LEU A 512 12.31 -13.00 -12.19
C LEU A 512 11.92 -14.40 -12.66
N GLU A 513 12.85 -15.35 -12.67
CA GLU A 513 12.50 -16.76 -12.77
C GLU A 513 12.11 -17.31 -11.38
N ALA A 514 11.04 -18.10 -11.31
CA ALA A 514 10.59 -18.77 -10.10
C ALA A 514 11.47 -20.00 -9.78
N SER A 515 12.76 -19.77 -9.51
CA SER A 515 13.73 -20.82 -9.21
C SER A 515 13.92 -21.00 -7.70
N PRO A 516 13.89 -22.23 -7.17
CA PRO A 516 14.23 -22.50 -5.78
C PRO A 516 15.74 -22.45 -5.50
N ASP A 517 16.58 -22.52 -6.53
CA ASP A 517 18.03 -22.65 -6.36
C ASP A 517 18.71 -21.31 -6.10
N ALA A 518 18.23 -20.25 -6.75
CA ALA A 518 18.77 -18.91 -6.61
C ALA A 518 17.76 -17.83 -7.00
N TYR A 519 18.03 -16.60 -6.57
CA TYR A 519 17.40 -15.40 -7.14
C TYR A 519 17.94 -15.16 -8.55
N LEU A 520 17.06 -15.22 -9.54
CA LEU A 520 17.39 -15.03 -10.96
C LEU A 520 16.55 -13.87 -11.53
N GLU A 521 17.18 -12.72 -11.69
CA GLU A 521 16.58 -11.55 -12.34
C GLU A 521 16.83 -11.60 -13.84
N LEU A 522 15.75 -11.54 -14.62
CA LEU A 522 15.76 -11.59 -16.09
C LEU A 522 15.76 -10.19 -16.71
N GLY A 523 15.29 -9.19 -15.96
CA GLY A 523 15.37 -7.77 -16.34
C GLY A 523 14.43 -6.90 -15.52
N SER A 524 14.58 -5.58 -15.65
CA SER A 524 13.70 -4.60 -15.00
C SER A 524 13.37 -3.42 -15.90
N ILE A 525 12.20 -2.83 -15.68
CA ILE A 525 11.75 -1.60 -16.34
C ILE A 525 11.09 -0.65 -15.34
N ARG A 526 11.27 0.66 -15.54
CA ARG A 526 10.55 1.68 -14.78
C ARG A 526 9.13 1.83 -15.34
N THR A 527 8.10 1.72 -14.49
CA THR A 527 6.70 1.80 -14.94
C THR A 527 6.03 3.12 -14.54
N ILE A 528 6.00 3.42 -13.25
CA ILE A 528 5.26 4.57 -12.68
C ILE A 528 6.01 5.24 -11.52
N GLU A 529 5.53 6.41 -11.11
CA GLU A 529 5.98 7.13 -9.92
C GLU A 529 5.01 6.96 -8.74
N GLY A 530 5.48 7.31 -7.54
CA GLY A 530 4.71 7.15 -6.31
C GLY A 530 5.01 5.85 -5.56
N VAL A 531 4.29 5.67 -4.47
CA VAL A 531 4.25 4.46 -3.64
C VAL A 531 3.30 3.44 -4.28
N CYS A 532 3.83 2.27 -4.60
CA CYS A 532 3.10 1.21 -5.30
C CYS A 532 2.82 0.05 -4.35
N TRP A 533 1.66 0.08 -3.67
CA TRP A 533 1.18 -1.04 -2.84
C TRP A 533 0.07 -1.84 -3.51
N ASN A 534 -0.40 -1.40 -4.67
CA ASN A 534 -1.52 -1.98 -5.41
C ASN A 534 -1.10 -3.29 -6.08
N THR A 535 -1.92 -4.34 -5.99
CA THR A 535 -1.65 -5.61 -6.69
C THR A 535 -1.71 -5.44 -8.21
N LEU A 536 -1.02 -6.34 -8.92
CA LEU A 536 -0.93 -6.34 -10.37
C LEU A 536 -2.21 -6.88 -11.01
N CYS A 537 -2.56 -6.35 -12.18
CA CYS A 537 -3.65 -6.83 -13.00
C CYS A 537 -3.12 -7.09 -14.42
N LEU A 538 -3.09 -8.36 -14.83
CA LEU A 538 -2.63 -8.76 -16.17
C LEU A 538 -3.82 -9.32 -16.95
N THR A 539 -4.22 -8.62 -18.01
CA THR A 539 -5.26 -9.07 -18.94
C THR A 539 -4.70 -9.23 -20.34
N GLY A 540 -4.65 -10.47 -20.84
CA GLY A 540 -3.87 -10.81 -22.02
C GLY A 540 -2.42 -10.35 -21.87
N ASN A 541 -1.88 -9.65 -22.86
CA ASN A 541 -0.54 -9.06 -22.78
C ASN A 541 -0.49 -7.66 -22.13
N LYS A 542 -1.58 -7.19 -21.51
CA LYS A 542 -1.70 -5.84 -20.96
C LYS A 542 -1.58 -5.87 -19.44
N LEU A 543 -0.46 -5.40 -18.92
CA LEU A 543 -0.22 -5.23 -17.50
C LEU A 543 -0.67 -3.83 -17.06
N LEU A 544 -1.71 -3.78 -16.22
CA LEU A 544 -2.16 -2.58 -15.56
C LEU A 544 -1.49 -2.45 -14.20
N VAL A 545 -0.87 -1.30 -13.97
CA VAL A 545 -0.23 -0.94 -12.70
C VAL A 545 -0.72 0.42 -12.25
N ARG A 546 -0.74 0.64 -10.93
CA ARG A 546 -1.00 1.95 -10.36
C ARG A 546 -0.29 2.15 -9.02
N SER A 547 -0.15 3.42 -8.67
CA SER A 547 0.33 3.92 -7.40
C SER A 547 -0.76 4.77 -6.74
N GLU A 548 -0.39 5.54 -5.73
CA GLU A 548 -1.27 6.52 -5.11
C GLU A 548 -1.50 7.79 -5.95
N ILE A 549 -0.79 7.96 -7.08
CA ILE A 549 -0.91 9.15 -7.94
C ILE A 549 -0.91 8.87 -9.46
N GLU A 550 -0.39 7.74 -9.93
CA GLU A 550 -0.29 7.42 -11.36
C GLU A 550 -0.87 6.03 -11.65
N ALA A 551 -1.39 5.85 -12.86
CA ALA A 551 -1.70 4.55 -13.43
C ALA A 551 -1.08 4.42 -14.83
N ALA A 552 -0.75 3.20 -15.22
CA ALA A 552 -0.20 2.90 -16.53
C ALA A 552 -0.68 1.54 -17.05
N CYS A 553 -0.67 1.40 -18.38
CA CYS A 553 -0.75 0.11 -19.05
C CYS A 553 0.54 -0.15 -19.82
N ILE A 554 1.15 -1.30 -19.53
CA ILE A 554 2.33 -1.81 -20.20
C ILE A 554 1.93 -3.03 -21.02
N GLU A 555 2.19 -2.99 -22.30
CA GLU A 555 2.15 -4.17 -23.15
C GLU A 555 3.41 -5.00 -22.92
N LEU A 556 3.24 -6.22 -22.41
CA LEU A 556 4.32 -7.16 -22.17
C LEU A 556 4.64 -7.96 -23.46
N PRO A 557 5.92 -8.26 -23.71
CA PRO A 557 6.31 -9.15 -24.80
C PRO A 557 5.94 -10.58 -24.40
N MET A 558 5.12 -11.22 -25.23
CA MET A 558 4.64 -12.58 -24.99
C MET A 558 5.16 -13.52 -26.06
N ILE A 559 5.48 -14.76 -25.69
CA ILE A 559 5.81 -15.82 -26.64
C ILE A 559 4.52 -16.20 -27.38
N THR A 560 4.48 -15.95 -28.69
CA THR A 560 3.39 -16.42 -29.56
C THR A 560 3.68 -17.86 -29.98
N GLY A 561 2.63 -18.69 -30.08
CA GLY A 561 2.70 -20.16 -30.15
C GLY A 561 3.40 -20.80 -31.36
N ASP A 562 4.22 -20.07 -32.11
CA ASP A 562 5.01 -20.59 -33.24
C ASP A 562 6.51 -20.74 -32.93
N ALA A 563 6.95 -20.43 -31.69
CA ALA A 563 8.35 -20.50 -31.27
C ALA A 563 8.60 -21.53 -30.15
N LEU A 564 8.16 -22.77 -30.36
CA LEU A 564 8.56 -23.95 -29.56
C LEU A 564 9.23 -25.01 -30.42
#